data_AF-A0AAU7FCC4-F1
#
_entry.id   AF-A0AAU7FCC4-F1
#
_cell.length_a   1.000
_cell.length_b   1.000
_cell.length_c   1.000
_cell.angle_alpha   90.00
_cell.angle_beta   90.00
_cell.angle_gamma   90.00
#
_symmetry.space_group_name_H-M   'P 1'
#
loop_
_entity.id
_entity.type
_entity.pdbx_description
1 polymer ?
#
loop_
_entity_poly.entity_id
_entity_poly.type
_entity_poly.pdbx_seq_one_letter_code
_entity_poly.pdbx_strand_id
1 'polypeptide(L)'
;MGLDAVELIVMVEQEFAIRIADRDAARILTVGELCDHVVLCCMQSHGLAAPSATNIEQRISRILVQQLHIHPEQIHRAARFVDDLGLD
;
A
#
# COMPACT_ATOMS: atom_id res chain seq x y z
N MET A 1 2.60 -20.77 -3.07
CA MET A 1 1.86 -19.92 -2.12
C MET A 1 2.16 -18.52 -2.62
N GLY A 2 1.31 -18.01 -3.51
CA GLY A 2 1.51 -16.71 -4.15
C GLY A 2 1.37 -15.62 -3.11
N LEU A 3 2.01 -14.48 -3.32
CA LEU A 3 1.84 -13.33 -2.44
C LEU A 3 0.49 -12.69 -2.80
N ASP A 4 -0.49 -12.84 -1.92
CA ASP A 4 -1.83 -12.28 -2.14
C ASP A 4 -1.83 -10.76 -1.91
N ALA A 5 -2.69 -10.03 -2.62
CA ALA A 5 -2.91 -8.60 -2.38
C ALA A 5 -3.30 -8.30 -0.91
N VAL A 6 -3.89 -9.29 -0.23
CA VAL A 6 -4.23 -9.26 1.20
C VAL A 6 -2.98 -9.12 2.08
N GLU A 7 -1.87 -9.81 1.78
CA GLU A 7 -0.64 -9.70 2.59
C GLU A 7 -0.05 -8.30 2.52
N LEU A 8 -0.05 -7.68 1.34
CA LEU A 8 0.41 -6.31 1.17
C LEU A 8 -0.39 -5.34 2.04
N ILE A 9 -1.73 -5.48 2.07
CA ILE A 9 -2.60 -4.65 2.91
C ILE A 9 -2.23 -4.82 4.38
N VAL A 10 -2.09 -6.05 4.87
CA VAL A 10 -1.73 -6.33 6.27
C VAL A 10 -0.35 -5.75 6.62
N MET A 11 0.64 -5.85 5.72
CA MET A 11 1.97 -5.27 5.93
C MET A 11 1.91 -3.74 6.04
N VAL A 12 1.14 -3.10 5.16
CA VAL A 12 0.96 -1.64 5.18
C VAL A 12 0.20 -1.21 6.43
N GLU A 13 -0.86 -1.92 6.83
CA GLU A 13 -1.57 -1.64 8.07
C GLU A 13 -0.65 -1.67 9.29
N GLN A 14 0.22 -2.67 9.39
CA GLN A 14 1.19 -2.80 10.48
C GLN A 14 2.28 -1.72 10.44
N GLU A 15 2.87 -1.45 9.26
CA GLU A 15 3.95 -0.44 9.12
C GLU A 15 3.48 0.97 9.46
N PHE A 16 2.25 1.31 9.08
CA PHE A 16 1.68 2.65 9.31
C PHE A 16 0.80 2.73 10.57
N ALA A 17 0.62 1.61 11.28
CA ALA A 17 -0.30 1.48 12.40
C ALA A 17 -1.72 2.01 12.08
N ILE A 18 -2.20 1.72 10.87
CA ILE A 18 -3.55 2.09 10.39
C ILE A 18 -4.45 0.87 10.33
N ARG A 19 -5.75 1.09 10.09
CA ARG A 19 -6.71 0.03 9.76
C ARG A 19 -7.40 0.33 8.44
N ILE A 20 -7.30 -0.60 7.51
CA ILE A 20 -7.99 -0.60 6.23
C ILE A 20 -9.09 -1.64 6.33
N ALA A 21 -10.35 -1.22 6.21
CA ALA A 21 -11.46 -2.17 6.22
C ALA A 21 -11.46 -3.00 4.92
N ASP A 22 -11.92 -4.25 4.97
CA ASP A 22 -12.06 -5.11 3.78
C ASP A 22 -12.79 -4.43 2.62
N ARG A 23 -13.84 -3.65 2.93
CA ARG A 23 -14.61 -2.91 1.91
C ARG A 23 -13.75 -1.87 1.16
N ASP A 24 -12.77 -1.29 1.84
CA ASP A 24 -11.88 -0.26 1.30
C ASP A 24 -10.70 -0.94 0.61
N ALA A 25 -10.12 -1.97 1.20
CA ALA A 25 -9.11 -2.84 0.59
C ALA A 25 -9.60 -3.44 -0.76
N ALA A 26 -10.85 -3.91 -0.81
CA ALA A 26 -11.45 -4.44 -2.04
C ALA A 26 -11.62 -3.38 -3.14
N ARG A 27 -11.64 -2.09 -2.79
CA ARG A 27 -11.70 -0.98 -3.75
C ARG A 27 -10.32 -0.56 -4.21
N ILE A 28 -9.28 -0.82 -3.43
CA ILE A 28 -7.90 -0.50 -3.74
C ILE A 28 -7.37 -1.48 -4.78
N LEU A 29 -7.41 -1.07 -6.05
CA LEU A 29 -6.93 -1.89 -7.16
C LEU A 29 -5.53 -1.50 -7.64
N THR A 30 -5.08 -0.30 -7.27
CA THR A 30 -3.82 0.29 -7.75
C THR A 30 -2.95 0.81 -6.61
N VAL A 31 -1.64 0.90 -6.84
CA VAL A 31 -0.68 1.46 -5.88
C VAL A 31 -1.02 2.90 -5.51
N GLY A 32 -1.52 3.68 -6.47
CA GLY A 32 -1.95 5.06 -6.23
C GLY A 32 -3.11 5.14 -5.24
N GLU A 33 -4.12 4.28 -5.41
CA GLU A 33 -5.25 4.25 -4.49
C GLU A 33 -4.87 3.76 -3.10
N LEU A 34 -3.96 2.78 -3.00
CA LEU A 34 -3.43 2.36 -1.71
C LEU A 34 -2.74 3.53 -0.99
N CYS A 35 -1.87 4.24 -1.71
CA CYS A 35 -1.16 5.37 -1.14
C CYS A 35 -2.10 6.48 -0.69
N ASP A 36 -3.09 6.85 -1.52
CA ASP A 36 -4.07 7.87 -1.18
C ASP A 36 -4.91 7.46 0.04
N HIS A 37 -5.32 6.19 0.09
CA HIS A 37 -6.07 5.65 1.21
C HIS A 37 -5.26 5.67 2.52
N VAL A 38 -3.98 5.29 2.47
CA VAL A 38 -3.06 5.34 3.62
C VAL A 38 -2.89 6.78 4.10
N VAL A 39 -2.73 7.76 3.19
CA VAL A 39 -2.65 9.19 3.53
C VAL A 39 -3.92 9.63 4.25
N LEU A 40 -5.10 9.32 3.70
CA LEU A 40 -6.40 9.67 4.26
C LEU A 40 -6.62 9.05 5.65
N CYS A 41 -6.25 7.78 5.82
CA CYS A 41 -6.43 7.07 7.08
C CYS A 41 -5.47 7.57 8.15
N CYS A 42 -4.23 7.91 7.78
CA CYS A 42 -3.24 8.50 8.68
C CYS A 42 -3.73 9.84 9.25
N MET A 43 -4.42 10.66 8.44
CA MET A 43 -5.03 11.92 8.91
C MET A 43 -6.20 11.71 9.89
N GLN A 44 -6.89 10.58 9.83
CA GLN A 44 -8.07 10.30 10.65
C GLN A 44 -7.74 9.60 11.98
N SER A 45 -6.71 8.74 12.01
CA SER A 45 -6.43 7.87 13.16
C SER A 45 -5.27 8.32 14.06
N HIS A 46 -4.37 9.22 13.62
CA HIS A 46 -3.18 9.56 14.43
C HIS A 46 -2.85 11.06 14.50
N GLY A 47 -2.75 11.56 15.74
CA GLY A 47 -2.13 12.85 16.08
C GLY A 47 -0.60 12.81 16.18
N LEU A 48 0.07 11.78 15.63
CA LEU A 48 1.52 11.68 15.57
C LEU A 48 2.01 12.02 14.16
N ALA A 49 2.77 13.11 14.05
CA ALA A 49 3.63 13.49 12.93
C ALA A 49 3.18 12.97 11.56
N ALA A 50 2.22 13.66 10.93
CA ALA A 50 1.76 13.36 9.58
C ALA A 50 2.96 13.10 8.65
N PRO A 51 3.19 11.85 8.20
CA PRO A 51 4.20 11.61 7.19
C PRO A 51 3.68 12.29 5.91
N SER A 52 4.45 13.22 5.36
CA SER A 52 4.14 13.82 4.06
C SER A 52 3.90 12.72 3.02
N ALA A 53 3.04 12.95 2.03
CA ALA A 53 2.68 11.95 1.01
C ALA A 53 3.92 11.24 0.39
N THR A 54 5.01 11.99 0.21
CA THR A 54 6.31 11.48 -0.23
C THR A 54 6.87 10.35 0.67
N ASN A 55 6.71 10.43 1.99
CA ASN A 55 7.18 9.40 2.92
C ASN A 55 6.37 8.11 2.82
N ILE A 56 5.07 8.21 2.52
CA ILE A 56 4.19 7.05 2.38
C ILE A 56 4.54 6.28 1.11
N GLU A 57 4.65 6.96 -0.04
CA GLU A 57 5.04 6.31 -1.31
C GLU A 57 6.40 5.62 -1.20
N GLN A 58 7.38 6.27 -0.56
CA GLN A 58 8.71 5.69 -0.35
C GLN A 58 8.65 4.43 0.52
N ARG A 59 7.86 4.45 1.60
CA ARG A 59 7.67 3.29 2.48
C ARG A 59 6.95 2.15 1.77
N ILE A 60 5.86 2.43 1.06
CA ILE A 60 5.13 1.42 0.27
C ILE A 60 6.04 0.82 -0.81
N SER A 61 6.76 1.66 -1.55
CA SER A 61 7.73 1.22 -2.56
C SER A 61 8.78 0.31 -1.94
N ARG A 62 9.30 0.64 -0.75
CA ARG A 62 10.25 -0.21 -0.03
C ARG A 62 9.66 -1.58 0.34
N ILE A 63 8.41 -1.63 0.79
CA ILE A 63 7.73 -2.90 1.11
C ILE A 63 7.57 -3.74 -0.15
N LEU A 64 7.09 -3.14 -1.24
CA LEU A 64 6.92 -3.82 -2.54
C LEU A 64 8.25 -4.39 -3.04
N VAL A 65 9.36 -3.64 -2.96
CA VAL A 65 10.68 -4.11 -3.43
C VAL A 65 11.32 -5.12 -2.47
N GLN A 66 11.24 -4.91 -1.15
CA GLN A 66 11.98 -5.71 -0.16
C GLN A 66 11.22 -6.94 0.34
N GLN A 67 9.90 -6.84 0.49
CA GLN A 67 9.08 -7.94 1.00
C GLN A 67 8.49 -8.75 -0.16
N LEU A 68 7.91 -8.06 -1.14
CA LEU A 68 7.23 -8.69 -2.27
C LEU A 68 8.15 -8.93 -3.48
N HIS A 69 9.42 -8.49 -3.42
CA HIS A 69 10.40 -8.61 -4.50
C HIS A 69 9.92 -8.05 -5.86
N ILE A 70 9.07 -7.03 -5.81
CA ILE A 70 8.54 -6.36 -6.99
C ILE A 70 9.59 -5.38 -7.54
N HIS A 71 9.74 -5.35 -8.85
CA HIS A 71 10.68 -4.45 -9.49
C HIS A 71 10.21 -2.99 -9.38
N PRO A 72 11.10 -2.05 -9.01
CA PRO A 72 10.72 -0.64 -8.84
C PRO A 72 10.22 0.01 -10.13
N GLU A 73 10.58 -0.55 -11.29
CA GLU A 73 10.07 -0.10 -12.59
C GLU A 73 8.56 -0.34 -12.77
N GLN A 74 8.01 -1.36 -12.10
CA GLN A 74 6.58 -1.67 -12.12
C GLN A 74 5.80 -0.89 -11.05
N ILE A 75 6.50 -0.25 -10.10
CA ILE A 75 5.87 0.48 -9.01
C ILE A 75 5.55 1.90 -9.50
N HIS A 76 4.33 2.08 -9.97
CA HIS A 76 3.78 3.40 -10.31
C HIS A 76 2.33 3.52 -9.85
N ARG A 77 1.82 4.75 -9.71
CA ARG A 77 0.46 4.99 -9.18
C ARG A 77 -0.64 4.29 -9.98
N ALA A 78 -0.48 4.14 -11.29
CA ALA A 78 -1.43 3.43 -12.15
C ALA A 78 -1.27 1.91 -12.14
N ALA A 79 -0.23 1.36 -11.51
CA ALA A 79 0.06 -0.07 -11.51
C ALA A 79 -1.01 -0.80 -10.71
N ARG A 80 -1.57 -1.85 -11.29
CA ARG A 80 -2.58 -2.68 -10.67
C ARG A 80 -1.93 -3.83 -9.92
N PHE A 81 -2.40 -4.10 -8.70
CA PHE A 81 -1.84 -5.16 -7.87
C PHE A 81 -1.94 -6.55 -8.51
N VAL A 82 -3.10 -6.87 -9.09
CA VAL A 82 -3.33 -8.16 -9.73
C VAL A 82 -2.79 -8.22 -11.15
N ASP A 83 -3.12 -7.21 -11.96
CA ASP A 83 -2.88 -7.24 -13.41
C ASP A 83 -1.42 -6.89 -13.78
N ASP A 84 -0.79 -5.98 -13.03
CA ASP A 84 0.52 -5.39 -13.34
C ASP A 84 1.63 -5.99 -12.46
N LEU A 85 1.32 -6.13 -11.16
CA LEU A 85 2.24 -6.63 -10.15
C LEU A 85 2.14 -8.15 -9.91
N GLY A 86 1.10 -8.80 -10.45
CA GLY A 86 0.92 -10.26 -10.37
C GLY A 86 0.63 -10.79 -8.97
N LEU A 87 0.03 -9.96 -8.10
CA LEU A 87 -0.49 -10.40 -6.80
C LEU A 87 -1.84 -11.12 -7.03
N ASP A 88 -1.97 -12.37 -6.60
CA ASP A 88 -3.23 -13.14 -6.73
C ASP A 88 -4.25 -12.72 -5.65
#